data_AF-A0A8B7NKJ7-F1
#
_entry.id   AF-A0A8B7NKJ7-F1
#
_cell.length_a   1.000
_cell.length_b   1.000
_cell.length_c   1.000
_cell.angle_alpha   90.00
_cell.angle_beta   90.00
_cell.angle_gamma   90.00
#
_symmetry.space_group_name_H-M   'P 1'
#
loop_
_entity.id
_entity.type
_entity.pdbx_description
1 polymer ?
#
loop_
_entity_poly.entity_id
_entity_poly.type
_entity_poly.pdbx_seq_one_letter_code
_entity_poly.pdbx_strand_id
1 'polypeptide(L)' 'MRWWLLLLFLWCVSPSHQTVLRQLTGVSGHKTDENEAIRFLQRYDVTASHMCNAFMEASWRYNTNVTEYNRRVMVSQQLQ' A
#
# COMPACT_ATOMS: atom_id res chain seq x y z
N MET A 1 -3.64 -32.06 -32.62
CA MET A 1 -2.79 -30.85 -32.59
C MET A 1 -3.67 -29.63 -32.30
N ARG A 2 -3.76 -29.19 -31.04
CA ARG A 2 -4.71 -28.15 -30.56
C ARG A 2 -4.01 -26.78 -30.48
N TRP A 3 -3.63 -26.22 -31.63
CA TRP A 3 -2.97 -24.91 -31.72
C TRP A 3 -3.80 -23.73 -31.17
N TRP A 4 -5.12 -23.89 -31.10
CA TRP A 4 -6.04 -22.91 -30.54
C TRP A 4 -5.84 -22.62 -29.04
N LEU A 5 -5.19 -23.52 -28.29
CA LEU A 5 -4.86 -23.29 -26.88
C LEU A 5 -3.76 -22.23 -26.69
N LEU A 6 -2.88 -22.04 -27.69
CA LEU A 6 -1.82 -21.02 -27.63
C LEU A 6 -2.38 -19.61 -27.82
N LEU A 7 -3.48 -19.46 -28.57
CA LEU A 7 -4.14 -18.17 -28.78
C LEU A 7 -4.88 -17.68 -27.52
N LEU A 8 -5.37 -18.59 -26.68
CA LEU A 8 -5.97 -18.25 -25.37
C LEU A 8 -4.92 -17.79 -24.35
N PHE A 9 -3.69 -18.32 -24.41
CA PHE A 9 -2.58 -17.86 -23.58
C PHE A 9 -2.09 -16.46 -23.97
N LEU A 10 -2.13 -16.12 -25.26
CA LEU A 10 -1.73 -14.79 -25.74
C LEU A 10 -2.73 -13.67 -25.37
N TRP A 11 -3.97 -14.03 -25.04
CA TRP A 11 -5.03 -13.08 -24.66
C TRP A 11 -5.14 -12.85 -23.14
N CYS A 12 -4.45 -13.63 -22.32
CA CYS A 12 -4.41 -13.42 -20.86
C CYS A 12 -3.40 -12.33 -20.45
N VAL A 13 -2.41 -12.06 -21.30
CA VAL A 13 -1.41 -10.99 -21.07
C VAL A 13 -1.91 -9.69 -21.69
N SER A 14 -3.09 -9.22 -21.25
CA SER A 14 -3.49 -7.84 -21.53
C SER A 14 -2.58 -6.89 -20.71
N PRO A 15 -1.91 -5.90 -21.33
CA PRO A 15 -1.01 -4.98 -20.62
C PRO A 15 -1.69 -4.13 -19.54
N SER A 16 -3.03 -4.12 -19.50
CA SER A 16 -3.84 -3.37 -18.53
C SER A 16 -3.72 -3.87 -17.09
N HIS A 17 -3.11 -5.04 -16.84
CA HIS A 17 -2.87 -5.59 -15.50
C HIS A 17 -1.42 -5.47 -15.01
N GLN A 18 -0.55 -4.69 -15.66
CA GLN A 18 0.84 -4.47 -15.20
C GLN A 18 1.09 -3.11 -14.56
N THR A 19 0.07 -2.25 -14.46
CA THR A 19 0.23 -0.89 -13.92
C THR A 19 0.49 -0.87 -12.40
N VAL A 20 -0.04 -1.84 -11.65
CA VAL A 20 0.09 -1.86 -10.17
C VAL A 20 1.51 -2.23 -9.73
N LEU A 21 2.17 -3.14 -10.44
CA LEU A 21 3.54 -3.57 -10.10
C LEU A 21 4.61 -2.52 -10.40
N ARG A 22 4.31 -1.56 -11.29
CA ARG A 22 5.22 -0.43 -11.61
C ARG A 22 5.21 0.66 -10.54
N GLN A 23 4.15 0.75 -9.72
CA GLN A 23 4.07 1.75 -8.66
C GLN A 23 4.98 1.39 -7.48
N LEU A 24 5.21 0.10 -7.21
CA LEU A 24 6.03 -0.37 -6.10
C LEU A 24 7.55 -0.25 -6.37
N THR A 25 7.96 -0.05 -7.62
CA THR A 25 9.39 0.11 -7.98
C THR A 25 9.99 1.46 -7.59
N GLY A 26 9.19 2.38 -7.00
CA GLY A 26 9.68 3.67 -6.50
C GLY A 26 10.49 3.58 -5.21
N VAL A 27 10.36 2.48 -4.46
CA VAL A 27 11.24 2.16 -3.33
C VAL A 27 12.26 1.15 -3.85
N SER A 28 13.36 1.65 -4.43
CA SER A 28 14.47 0.79 -4.82
C SER A 28 14.96 0.02 -3.58
N GLY A 29 14.68 -1.28 -3.53
CA GLY A 29 15.01 -2.19 -2.42
C GLY A 29 16.50 -2.49 -2.29
N HIS A 30 17.36 -1.77 -3.01
CA HIS A 30 18.79 -1.93 -2.97
C HIS A 30 19.44 -0.57 -2.73
N LYS A 31 19.51 -0.18 -1.45
CA LYS A 31 20.45 0.86 -1.03
C LYS A 31 21.82 0.20 -0.97
N THR A 32 22.72 0.57 -1.87
CA THR A 32 24.07 0.00 -1.93
C THR A 32 24.94 0.45 -0.76
N ASP A 33 24.49 1.47 0.00
CA ASP A 33 25.09 1.97 1.23
C ASP A 33 24.25 1.55 2.46
N GLU A 34 24.87 0.81 3.38
CA GLU A 34 24.28 0.35 4.65
C GLU A 34 23.80 1.53 5.50
N ASN A 35 24.54 2.64 5.54
CA ASN A 35 24.18 3.80 6.34
C ASN A 35 22.93 4.51 5.79
N GLU A 36 22.69 4.44 4.48
CA GLU A 36 21.43 4.92 3.89
C GLU A 36 20.25 3.99 4.20
N ALA A 37 20.48 2.67 4.17
CA ALA A 37 19.46 1.69 4.52
C ALA A 37 18.98 1.85 5.97
N ILE A 38 19.93 1.99 6.91
CA ILE A 38 19.62 2.21 8.34
C ILE A 38 18.82 3.50 8.53
N ARG A 39 19.22 4.61 7.90
CA ARG A 39 18.47 5.88 7.98
C ARG A 39 17.09 5.80 7.32
N PHE A 40 16.93 4.98 6.29
CA PHE A 40 15.62 4.71 5.70
C PHE A 40 14.74 3.94 6.69
N LEU A 41 15.24 2.85 7.27
CA LEU A 41 14.51 2.03 8.23
C LEU A 41 14.08 2.83 9.46
N GLN A 42 14.98 3.64 10.03
CA GLN A 42 14.64 4.50 11.18
C GLN A 42 13.49 5.47 10.88
N ARG A 43 13.52 6.09 9.69
CA ARG A 43 12.44 7.00 9.26
C ARG A 43 11.15 6.23 9.00
N TYR A 44 11.24 5.10 8.32
CA TYR A 44 10.10 4.25 8.01
C TYR A 44 9.42 3.75 9.29
N ASP A 45 10.18 3.26 10.26
CA ASP A 45 9.64 2.70 11.51
C ASP A 45 8.86 3.75 12.31
N VAL A 46 9.40 4.97 12.42
CA VAL A 46 8.71 6.09 13.07
C VAL A 46 7.46 6.50 12.31
N THR A 47 7.55 6.70 10.99
CA THR A 47 6.41 7.16 10.18
C THR A 47 5.31 6.11 10.11
N ALA A 48 5.65 4.84 9.86
CA ALA A 48 4.70 3.75 9.77
C ALA A 48 4.00 3.51 11.11
N SER A 49 4.73 3.56 12.22
CA SER A 49 4.14 3.45 13.57
C SER A 49 3.16 4.59 13.84
N HIS A 50 3.50 5.81 13.48
CA HIS A 50 2.61 6.96 13.65
C HIS A 50 1.34 6.84 12.79
N MET A 51 1.46 6.45 11.52
CA MET A 51 0.31 6.22 10.64
C MET A 51 -0.59 5.11 11.15
N CYS A 52 -0.01 3.98 11.58
CA CYS A 52 -0.75 2.87 12.16
C CYS A 52 -1.50 3.30 13.43
N ASN A 53 -0.84 4.03 14.32
CA ASN A 53 -1.45 4.52 15.54
C ASN A 53 -2.63 5.48 15.24
N ALA A 54 -2.43 6.45 14.34
CA ALA A 54 -3.48 7.39 13.96
C ALA A 54 -4.71 6.69 13.35
N PHE A 55 -4.50 5.71 12.48
CA PHE A 55 -5.57 4.88 11.91
C PHE A 55 -6.32 4.12 13.00
N MET A 56 -5.59 3.43 13.89
CA MET A 56 -6.19 2.62 14.95
C MET A 56 -6.95 3.48 15.95
N GLU A 57 -6.41 4.63 16.32
CA GLU A 57 -7.07 5.58 17.22
C GLU A 57 -8.35 6.13 16.60
N ALA A 58 -8.33 6.52 15.31
CA ALA A 58 -9.53 7.00 14.62
C ALA A 58 -10.62 5.93 14.53
N SER A 59 -10.23 4.68 14.26
CA SER A 59 -11.16 3.53 14.27
C SER A 59 -11.74 3.29 15.67
N TRP A 60 -10.91 3.30 16.71
CA TRP A 60 -11.34 3.16 18.10
C TRP A 60 -12.32 4.27 18.50
N ARG A 61 -12.02 5.53 18.13
CA ARG A 61 -12.87 6.69 18.44
C ARG A 61 -14.26 6.57 17.84
N TYR A 62 -14.36 6.07 16.60
CA TYR A 62 -15.65 5.83 15.95
C TYR A 62 -16.39 4.64 16.60
N ASN A 63 -15.70 3.53 16.83
CA ASN A 63 -16.31 2.31 17.41
C ASN A 63 -16.83 2.53 18.82
N THR A 64 -16.17 3.37 19.62
CA THR A 64 -16.58 3.69 21.00
C THR A 64 -17.54 4.87 21.08
N ASN A 65 -17.51 5.78 20.11
CA ASN A 65 -18.38 6.94 20.06
C ASN A 65 -18.89 7.15 18.62
N VAL A 66 -19.98 6.47 18.30
CA VAL A 66 -20.57 6.42 16.95
C VAL A 66 -21.27 7.73 16.63
N THR A 67 -20.51 8.69 16.10
CA THR A 67 -21.01 9.97 15.59
C THR A 67 -20.58 10.17 14.15
N GLU A 68 -21.35 10.96 13.40
CA GLU A 68 -21.03 11.30 12.01
C GLU A 68 -19.68 12.02 11.88
N TYR A 69 -19.32 12.84 12.87
CA TYR A 69 -18.00 13.48 12.93
C TYR A 69 -16.88 12.45 13.05
N ASN A 70 -16.96 11.52 14.02
CA ASN A 70 -15.93 10.48 14.20
C ASN A 70 -15.85 9.54 12.99
N ARG A 71 -16.97 9.28 12.32
CA ARG A 71 -17.00 8.52 11.06
C ARG A 71 -16.19 9.20 9.97
N ARG A 72 -16.34 10.53 9.80
CA ARG A 72 -15.58 11.32 8.81
C ARG A 72 -14.10 11.33 9.12
N VAL A 73 -13.73 11.49 10.39
CA VAL A 73 -12.33 11.44 10.84
C VAL A 73 -11.73 10.07 10.54
N MET A 74 -12.41 8.98 10.89
CA MET A 74 -11.96 7.63 10.56
C MET A 74 -11.75 7.46 9.05
N VAL A 75 -12.75 7.77 8.22
CA VAL A 75 -12.63 7.64 6.75
C VAL A 75 -11.49 8.49 6.20
N SER A 76 -11.27 9.70 6.73
CA SER A 76 -10.17 10.56 6.29
C SER A 76 -8.79 9.94 6.55
N GLN A 77 -8.62 9.21 7.66
CA GLN A 77 -7.39 8.51 8.00
C GLN A 77 -7.16 7.24 7.16
N GLN A 78 -8.21 6.65 6.58
CA GLN A 78 -8.09 5.47 5.71
C GLN A 78 -7.67 5.81 4.26
N LEU A 79 -7.89 7.06 3.85
CA LEU A 79 -7.65 7.53 2.48
C LEU A 79 -6.29 8.24 2.31
N GLN A 80 -5.53 8.40 3.39
CA GLN A 80 -4.15 8.91 3.39
C GLN A 80 -3.14 7.79 3.15
#